data_AF-A0A8A1M3Z5-F1
#
_entry.id   AF-A0A8A1M3Z5-F1
#
_cell.length_a   1.000
_cell.length_b   1.000
_cell.length_c   1.000
_cell.angle_alpha   90.00
_cell.angle_beta   90.00
_cell.angle_gamma   90.00
#
_symmetry.space_group_name_H-M   'P 1'
#
loop_
_entity.id
_entity.type
_entity.pdbx_description
1 polymer ?
#
loop_
_entity_poly.entity_id
_entity_poly.type
_entity_poly.pdbx_seq_one_letter_code
_entity_poly.pdbx_strand_id
1 'polypeptide(L)'
;MAATLKALHSLRVGRHQIPPWYHTLNASIHHTPFLIYRSGFHSSTTASEISQHLTETCVAEPQWTCPIHVPSPSVSLHHARDSPERFDAVVSSRDFLVVPARVAHRLLHYNEVGVKMVGAYPMGKLWNMCYGDEEE
;
A
#
# COMPACT_ATOMS: atom_id res chain seq x y z
N MET A 1 15.83 -10.41 -12.28
CA MET A 1 15.65 -11.71 -11.59
C MET A 1 14.20 -11.75 -11.12
N ALA A 2 13.58 -12.93 -11.05
CA ALA A 2 12.16 -13.02 -10.69
C ALA A 2 11.96 -12.84 -9.17
N ALA A 3 10.88 -12.15 -8.76
CA ALA A 3 10.53 -12.00 -7.36
C ALA A 3 10.27 -13.36 -6.69
N THR A 4 10.89 -13.61 -5.54
CA THR A 4 10.63 -14.82 -4.74
C THR A 4 9.42 -14.60 -3.85
N LEU A 5 8.30 -15.23 -4.20
CA LEU A 5 7.03 -15.08 -3.50
C LEU A 5 6.77 -16.21 -2.51
N LYS A 6 6.09 -15.87 -1.42
CA LYS A 6 5.57 -16.87 -0.47
C LYS A 6 4.40 -17.65 -1.10
N ALA A 7 4.33 -18.96 -0.81
CA ALA A 7 3.22 -19.79 -1.29
C ALA A 7 1.87 -19.30 -0.76
N LEU A 8 0.86 -19.24 -1.64
CA LEU A 8 -0.48 -18.70 -1.37
C LEU A 8 -1.12 -19.22 -0.07
N HIS A 9 -1.05 -20.52 0.19
CA HIS A 9 -1.65 -21.15 1.38
C HIS A 9 -1.02 -20.71 2.71
N SER A 10 0.18 -20.15 2.66
CA SER A 10 0.94 -19.69 3.83
C SER A 10 0.91 -18.17 4.00
N LEU A 11 0.20 -17.47 3.11
CA LEU A 11 0.05 -16.03 3.11
C LEU A 11 -1.00 -15.61 4.15
N ARG A 12 -0.61 -14.70 5.05
CA ARG A 12 -1.53 -14.18 6.08
C ARG A 12 -2.14 -12.88 5.56
N VAL A 13 -3.46 -12.81 5.51
CA VAL A 13 -4.20 -11.65 4.98
C VAL A 13 -4.96 -10.98 6.11
N GLY A 14 -4.64 -9.71 6.38
CA GLY A 14 -5.47 -8.82 7.19
C GLY A 14 -6.48 -8.11 6.30
N ARG A 15 -7.74 -8.05 6.72
CA ARG A 15 -8.82 -7.33 6.02
C ARG A 15 -9.38 -6.27 6.94
N HIS A 16 -9.43 -5.03 6.48
CA HIS A 16 -9.92 -3.90 7.27
C HIS A 16 -10.90 -3.11 6.43
N GLN A 17 -12.16 -3.10 6.86
CA GLN A 17 -13.15 -2.24 6.25
C GLN A 17 -13.00 -0.84 6.85
N ILE A 18 -12.81 0.15 6.00
CA ILE A 18 -12.75 1.55 6.45
C ILE A 18 -14.18 2.10 6.36
N PRO A 19 -14.79 2.52 7.48
CA PRO A 19 -16.20 2.95 7.56
C PRO A 19 -16.42 4.36 7.00
N PRO A 20 -17.56 4.67 6.37
CA PRO A 20 -17.81 5.99 5.78
C PRO A 20 -17.70 7.12 6.79
N TRP A 21 -17.12 8.26 6.36
CA TRP A 21 -16.99 9.47 7.16
C TRP A 21 -17.62 10.67 6.45
N TYR A 22 -18.59 11.33 7.10
CA TYR A 22 -19.36 12.46 6.53
C TYR A 22 -19.93 12.16 5.13
N HIS A 23 -19.89 13.13 4.20
CA HIS A 23 -20.43 13.03 2.84
C HIS A 23 -19.44 12.44 1.83
N THR A 24 -18.36 11.80 2.28
CA THR A 24 -17.37 11.24 1.35
C THR A 24 -17.75 9.84 0.90
N LEU A 25 -17.96 9.68 -0.41
CA LEU A 25 -18.09 8.38 -1.06
C LEU A 25 -16.72 7.68 -0.96
N ASN A 26 -16.62 6.59 -0.23
CA ASN A 26 -15.39 5.78 -0.08
C ASN A 26 -15.62 4.37 -0.64
N ALA A 27 -14.64 3.48 -0.48
CA ALA A 27 -14.75 2.08 -0.86
C ALA A 27 -15.77 1.26 -0.05
N SER A 28 -16.33 1.80 1.04
CA SER A 28 -17.33 1.09 1.86
C SER A 28 -18.67 0.89 1.15
N ILE A 29 -19.01 1.78 0.20
CA ILE A 29 -20.18 1.64 -0.66
C ILE A 29 -20.08 0.39 -1.54
N HIS A 30 -18.85 0.03 -1.92
CA HIS A 30 -18.56 -1.17 -2.70
C HIS A 30 -18.16 -2.37 -1.82
N HIS A 31 -18.19 -2.22 -0.49
CA HIS A 31 -17.71 -3.22 0.47
C HIS A 31 -16.31 -3.75 0.14
N THR A 32 -15.45 -2.91 -0.43
CA THR A 32 -14.08 -3.28 -0.78
C THR A 32 -13.16 -2.95 0.40
N PRO A 33 -12.63 -3.94 1.12
CA PRO A 33 -11.77 -3.69 2.27
C PRO A 33 -10.36 -3.32 1.83
N PHE A 34 -9.65 -2.63 2.70
CA PHE A 34 -8.20 -2.59 2.65
C PHE A 34 -7.62 -3.96 3.00
N LEU A 35 -6.60 -4.40 2.24
CA LEU A 35 -5.95 -5.68 2.45
C LEU A 35 -4.46 -5.50 2.77
N ILE A 36 -4.00 -6.21 3.81
CA ILE A 36 -2.58 -6.36 4.11
C ILE A 36 -2.19 -7.83 3.94
N TYR A 37 -1.35 -8.11 2.96
CA TYR A 37 -0.69 -9.40 2.81
C TYR A 37 0.62 -9.37 3.58
N ARG A 38 0.70 -10.13 4.67
CA ARG A 38 1.85 -10.12 5.58
C ARG A 38 2.95 -11.07 5.10
N SER A 39 4.17 -10.55 5.02
CA SER A 39 5.36 -11.30 4.63
C SER A 39 5.22 -12.06 3.31
N GLY A 40 4.60 -11.42 2.30
CA GLY A 40 4.40 -12.00 0.97
C GLY A 40 5.69 -12.11 0.16
N PHE A 41 6.64 -11.20 0.39
CA PHE A 41 7.95 -11.21 -0.27
C PHE A 41 9.04 -11.84 0.60
N HIS A 42 10.08 -12.39 -0.04
CA HIS A 42 11.31 -12.77 0.66
C HIS A 42 12.08 -11.52 1.09
N SER A 43 12.89 -11.60 2.15
CA SER A 43 13.65 -10.45 2.66
C SER A 43 14.71 -9.93 1.69
N SER A 44 15.15 -10.76 0.75
CA SER A 44 16.10 -10.40 -0.30
C SER A 44 15.45 -9.79 -1.55
N THR A 45 14.12 -9.78 -1.63
CA THR A 45 13.41 -9.29 -2.82
C THR A 45 13.56 -7.77 -2.94
N THR A 46 14.01 -7.33 -4.10
CA THR A 46 14.26 -5.91 -4.40
C THR A 46 13.06 -5.25 -5.08
N ALA A 47 13.00 -3.92 -5.04
CA ALA A 47 11.97 -3.15 -5.74
C ALA A 47 11.92 -3.44 -7.25
N SER A 48 13.08 -3.64 -7.89
CA SER A 48 13.16 -3.94 -9.32
C SER A 48 12.52 -5.29 -9.66
N GLU A 49 12.74 -6.30 -8.82
CA GLU A 49 12.14 -7.64 -8.98
C GLU A 49 10.62 -7.60 -8.79
N ILE A 50 10.13 -6.80 -7.83
CA ILE A 50 8.69 -6.59 -7.62
C ILE A 50 8.08 -5.90 -8.84
N SER A 51 8.70 -4.82 -9.32
CA SER A 51 8.20 -4.09 -10.50
C SER A 51 8.18 -4.98 -11.74
N GLN A 52 9.25 -5.75 -11.98
CA GLN A 52 9.32 -6.71 -13.07
C GLN A 52 8.18 -7.73 -12.98
N HIS A 53 7.94 -8.29 -11.79
CA HIS A 53 6.88 -9.28 -11.59
C HIS A 53 5.47 -8.71 -11.84
N LEU A 54 5.21 -7.48 -11.43
CA LEU A 54 3.93 -6.81 -11.69
C LEU A 54 3.69 -6.59 -13.19
N THR A 55 4.73 -6.15 -13.92
CA THR A 55 4.68 -6.02 -15.38
C THR A 55 4.45 -7.36 -16.07
N GLU A 56 5.17 -8.41 -15.66
CA GLU A 56 5.04 -9.77 -16.23
C GLU A 56 3.64 -10.37 -16.01
N THR A 57 3.02 -10.09 -14.87
CA THR A 57 1.66 -10.58 -14.56
C THR A 57 0.55 -9.75 -15.19
N CYS A 58 0.86 -8.52 -15.67
CA CYS A 58 -0.08 -7.58 -16.28
C CYS A 58 -1.30 -7.24 -15.41
N VAL A 59 -1.23 -7.46 -14.08
CA VAL A 59 -2.32 -7.14 -13.15
C VAL A 59 -2.29 -5.65 -12.77
N ALA A 60 -1.10 -5.08 -12.65
CA ALA A 60 -0.87 -3.67 -12.34
C ALA A 60 0.45 -3.20 -12.95
N GLU A 61 0.54 -1.90 -13.25
CA GLU A 61 1.74 -1.24 -13.75
C GLU A 61 2.43 -0.52 -12.59
N PRO A 62 3.70 -0.83 -12.29
CA PRO A 62 4.51 -0.02 -11.41
C PRO A 62 4.67 1.39 -12.00
N GLN A 63 4.35 2.42 -11.22
CA GLN A 63 4.42 3.81 -11.68
C GLN A 63 5.42 4.64 -10.90
N TRP A 64 5.71 4.28 -9.66
CA TRP A 64 6.68 5.00 -8.84
C TRP A 64 7.39 4.06 -7.88
N THR A 65 8.60 4.45 -7.50
CA THR A 65 9.37 3.80 -6.44
C THR A 65 9.87 4.89 -5.50
N CYS A 66 9.45 4.83 -4.24
CA CYS A 66 9.85 5.77 -3.22
C CYS A 66 10.85 5.10 -2.27
N PRO A 67 12.07 5.64 -2.09
CA PRO A 67 12.94 5.19 -1.00
C PRO A 67 12.28 5.56 0.33
N ILE A 68 11.95 4.55 1.11
CA ILE A 68 11.43 4.68 2.46
C ILE A 68 12.62 4.64 3.43
N HIS A 69 12.79 5.74 4.13
CA HIS A 69 13.74 5.88 5.23
C HIS A 69 13.05 5.52 6.57
N VAL A 70 12.55 4.28 6.73
CA VAL A 70 12.14 3.75 8.06
C VAL A 70 12.35 2.25 8.33
N PRO A 71 12.68 1.88 9.59
CA PRO A 71 12.63 0.53 10.11
C PRO A 71 11.17 0.25 10.51
N SER A 72 10.45 -0.42 9.64
CA SER A 72 9.01 -0.72 9.75
C SER A 72 8.11 0.50 9.48
N PRO A 73 7.84 0.80 8.19
CA PRO A 73 6.91 1.85 7.84
C PRO A 73 5.57 1.65 8.54
N SER A 74 4.98 2.71 9.10
CA SER A 74 3.59 2.70 9.55
C SER A 74 2.75 3.44 8.54
N VAL A 75 1.75 2.77 8.00
CA VAL A 75 0.77 3.36 7.08
C VAL A 75 -0.48 3.64 7.89
N SER A 76 -0.91 4.90 7.89
CA SER A 76 -2.24 5.29 8.31
C SER A 76 -3.17 5.29 7.13
N LEU A 77 -4.35 4.72 7.31
CA LEU A 77 -5.43 4.67 6.35
C LEU A 77 -6.65 5.33 6.98
N HIS A 78 -7.19 6.30 6.28
CA HIS A 78 -8.28 7.11 6.80
C HIS A 78 -9.10 7.71 5.66
N HIS A 79 -10.26 8.25 6.01
CA HIS A 79 -11.09 9.03 5.08
C HIS A 79 -10.58 10.45 4.91
N ALA A 80 -10.27 11.06 6.06
CA ALA A 80 -9.72 12.39 6.20
C ALA A 80 -8.66 12.33 7.31
N ARG A 81 -7.68 13.22 7.25
CA ARG A 81 -6.54 13.32 8.19
C ARG A 81 -6.97 13.23 9.66
N ASP A 82 -8.11 13.86 9.99
CA ASP A 82 -8.65 13.96 11.35
C ASP A 82 -9.84 13.03 11.61
N SER A 83 -10.04 12.00 10.77
CA SER A 83 -11.08 11.00 11.00
C SER A 83 -10.81 10.23 12.30
N PRO A 84 -11.74 10.22 13.27
CA PRO A 84 -11.55 9.51 14.55
C PRO A 84 -11.44 8.00 14.37
N GLU A 85 -12.00 7.47 13.27
CA GLU A 85 -11.95 6.04 12.91
C GLU A 85 -10.78 5.72 11.95
N ARG A 86 -9.63 6.39 12.12
CA ARG A 86 -8.43 6.07 11.36
C ARG A 86 -7.91 4.68 11.72
N PHE A 87 -7.36 4.00 10.73
CA PHE A 87 -6.70 2.71 10.89
C PHE A 87 -5.20 2.84 10.67
N ASP A 88 -4.42 2.65 11.73
CA ASP A 88 -2.97 2.70 11.67
C ASP A 88 -2.40 1.27 11.66
N ALA A 89 -1.54 0.97 10.69
CA ALA A 89 -0.88 -0.32 10.56
C ALA A 89 0.63 -0.16 10.43
N VAL A 90 1.38 -0.86 11.29
CA VAL A 90 2.81 -1.10 11.07
C VAL A 90 2.95 -2.13 9.96
N VAL A 91 3.75 -1.84 8.95
CA VAL A 91 4.05 -2.69 7.79
C VAL A 91 5.56 -2.91 7.68
N SER A 92 5.95 -4.02 7.05
CA SER A 92 7.35 -4.35 6.79
C SER A 92 7.68 -4.30 5.31
N SER A 93 8.97 -4.32 4.96
CA SER A 93 9.45 -4.43 3.56
C SER A 93 8.97 -5.68 2.82
N ARG A 94 8.39 -6.64 3.55
CA ARG A 94 7.88 -7.90 3.02
C ARG A 94 6.37 -7.91 2.87
N ASP A 95 5.68 -6.85 3.29
CA ASP A 95 4.23 -6.75 3.22
C ASP A 95 3.79 -6.16 1.88
N PHE A 96 2.60 -6.55 1.43
CA PHE A 96 1.95 -6.01 0.24
C PHE A 96 0.58 -5.45 0.63
N LEU A 97 0.27 -4.25 0.15
CA LEU A 97 -0.91 -3.49 0.54
C LEU A 97 -1.80 -3.31 -0.69
N VAL A 98 -3.09 -3.62 -0.56
CA VAL A 98 -4.10 -3.28 -1.57
C VAL A 98 -4.98 -2.20 -0.99
N VAL A 99 -4.79 -0.97 -1.48
CA VAL A 99 -5.54 0.22 -1.08
C VAL A 99 -6.68 0.42 -2.09
N PRO A 100 -7.95 0.35 -1.65
CA PRO A 100 -9.08 0.63 -2.53
C PRO A 100 -9.05 2.08 -3.04
N ALA A 101 -9.62 2.31 -4.21
CA ALA A 101 -9.77 3.68 -4.73
C ALA A 101 -10.55 4.55 -3.72
N ARG A 102 -10.18 5.84 -3.67
CA ARG A 102 -10.82 6.86 -2.80
C ARG A 102 -10.61 6.63 -1.30
N VAL A 103 -9.59 5.87 -0.93
CA VAL A 103 -9.08 5.77 0.45
C VAL A 103 -7.84 6.65 0.57
N ALA A 104 -7.88 7.65 1.45
CA ALA A 104 -6.70 8.43 1.77
C ALA A 104 -5.74 7.59 2.62
N HIS A 105 -4.44 7.73 2.34
CA HIS A 105 -3.40 6.99 3.03
C HIS A 105 -2.16 7.84 3.17
N ARG A 106 -1.47 7.71 4.30
CA ARG A 106 -0.25 8.46 4.61
C ARG A 106 0.74 7.58 5.34
N LEU A 107 2.02 7.78 5.05
CA LEU A 107 3.10 7.20 5.84
C LEU A 107 3.35 8.07 7.09
N LEU A 108 3.31 7.46 8.27
CA LEU A 108 3.32 8.20 9.55
C LEU A 108 4.70 8.45 10.17
N HIS A 109 5.71 7.61 9.91
CA HIS A 109 7.01 7.72 10.60
C HIS A 109 8.22 7.78 9.64
N TYR A 110 9.17 8.64 10.05
CA TYR A 110 10.40 9.20 9.44
C TYR A 110 11.83 8.67 9.60
N ASN A 111 12.14 7.59 10.34
CA ASN A 111 13.50 7.45 10.90
C ASN A 111 14.22 6.09 10.64
N GLU A 112 14.83 5.85 9.45
CA GLU A 112 16.13 5.16 9.12
C GLU A 112 16.25 4.52 7.70
N VAL A 113 17.45 4.48 7.12
CA VAL A 113 17.79 4.22 5.70
C VAL A 113 17.47 2.79 5.18
N GLY A 114 16.88 2.66 3.97
CA GLY A 114 17.18 1.50 3.10
C GLY A 114 16.03 0.65 2.56
N VAL A 115 14.77 0.95 2.88
CA VAL A 115 13.60 0.24 2.30
C VAL A 115 13.13 0.99 1.05
N LYS A 116 12.53 0.30 0.07
CA LYS A 116 11.88 0.93 -1.09
C LYS A 116 10.44 0.45 -1.17
N MET A 117 9.51 1.37 -1.41
CA MET A 117 8.13 1.06 -1.70
C MET A 117 7.87 1.26 -3.18
N VAL A 118 7.23 0.28 -3.80
CA VAL A 118 6.77 0.33 -5.18
C VAL A 118 5.27 0.58 -5.15
N GLY A 119 4.82 1.62 -5.84
CA GLY A 119 3.41 1.81 -6.10
C GLY A 119 3.07 1.40 -7.52
N ALA A 120 1.96 0.68 -7.61
CA ALA A 120 1.43 0.18 -8.86
C ALA A 120 -0.08 0.40 -8.92
N TYR A 121 -0.59 0.60 -10.12
CA TYR A 121 -2.01 0.85 -10.38
C TYR A 121 -2.50 -0.09 -11.49
N PRO A 122 -3.82 -0.38 -11.56
CA PRO A 122 -4.36 -1.19 -12.65
C PRO A 122 -3.93 -0.67 -14.03
N MET A 123 -3.74 -1.59 -14.98
CA MET A 123 -3.29 -1.27 -16.34
C MET A 123 -4.07 -0.10 -16.95
N GLY A 124 -3.36 0.84 -17.58
CA GLY A 124 -3.97 2.02 -18.21
C GLY A 124 -4.58 3.04 -17.24
N LYS A 125 -4.35 2.95 -15.92
CA LYS A 125 -4.76 3.95 -14.93
C LYS A 125 -3.55 4.70 -14.41
N LEU A 126 -3.47 5.99 -14.68
CA LEU A 126 -2.49 6.89 -14.08
C LEU A 126 -3.13 7.58 -12.89
N TRP A 127 -2.52 7.47 -11.72
CA TRP A 127 -2.95 8.21 -10.54
C TRP A 127 -1.82 9.13 -10.07
N ASN A 128 -2.14 10.41 -9.93
CA ASN A 128 -1.20 11.36 -9.34
C ASN A 128 -1.16 11.14 -7.82
N MET A 129 0.04 11.01 -7.28
CA MET A 129 0.31 10.42 -5.97
C MET A 129 -0.07 11.28 -4.76
N CYS A 130 -0.34 12.56 -4.96
CA CYS A 130 -0.52 13.49 -3.86
C CYS A 130 -1.78 14.30 -4.11
N TYR A 131 -2.83 13.98 -3.37
CA TYR A 131 -3.91 14.92 -3.11
C TYR A 131 -3.73 15.38 -1.66
N GLY A 132 -3.35 16.65 -1.51
CA GLY A 132 -3.03 17.32 -0.25
C GLY A 132 -2.02 18.43 -0.53
N ASP A 133 -2.21 19.59 0.09
CA ASP A 133 -1.26 20.70 -0.03
C ASP A 133 0.06 20.33 0.69
N GLU A 134 1.20 20.94 0.33
CA GLU A 134 2.50 20.65 0.97
C GLU A 134 2.50 20.85 2.51
N GLU A 135 1.49 21.56 3.01
CA GLU A 135 1.24 21.84 4.43
C GLU A 135 0.25 20.85 5.10
N GLU A 136 -0.29 19.85 4.38
CA GLU A 136 -1.31 18.88 4.83
C GLU A 136 -0.76 17.49 5.22
#